data_AF-A0AAV9W6L1-F1
#
_entry.id   AF-A0AAV9W6L1-F1
#
_cell.length_a   1.000
_cell.length_b   1.000
_cell.length_c   1.000
_cell.angle_alpha   90.00
_cell.angle_beta   90.00
_cell.angle_gamma   90.00
#
_symmetry.space_group_name_H-M   'P 1'
#
loop_
_entity.id
_entity.type
_entity.pdbx_description
1 polymer ?
#
loop_
_entity_poly.entity_id
_entity_poly.type
_entity_poly.pdbx_seq_one_letter_code
_entity_poly.pdbx_strand_id
1 'polypeptide(L)'
;MTEHVQPQRQSSHPTAFTGDHPHLEKIHQKLHHAKVEIIHLKHSIGKLGNLVNPNHRHDEEHEQEVDRKRSEIAESHRFESFAPIREGNLAKFYIDGRDYFWALATALENAKEVIYIADWWISPELFLRRPPAYSEQDRLDTILKRRAEAGVKIYIIVYKEVEAALTCNSRHTKSALHGLCPKGTPGHGNIRVMRHPDHNVFDRGGDMTFYWAHHEKYCVIDHELAFIGGLDICFGRWDLRQHPLADVHPATVRDEIWPGQDYNNNRMLVDLSSTCDLDL
;
A
#
# COMPACT_ATOMS: atom_id res chain seq x y z
N MET A 1 8.63 -56.96 5.50
CA MET A 1 8.56 -56.82 6.98
C MET A 1 9.18 -55.47 7.29
N THR A 2 8.50 -54.39 7.64
CA THR A 2 7.11 -54.12 8.03
C THR A 2 6.87 -52.66 7.64
N GLU A 3 5.89 -52.40 6.78
CA GLU A 3 5.41 -51.06 6.45
C GLU A 3 4.58 -50.52 7.62
N HIS A 4 4.94 -49.35 8.14
CA HIS A 4 4.10 -48.61 9.08
C HIS A 4 3.10 -47.76 8.28
N VAL A 5 1.89 -48.28 8.13
CA VAL A 5 0.72 -47.56 7.62
C VAL A 5 0.21 -46.61 8.71
N GLN A 6 0.22 -45.30 8.44
CA GLN A 6 -0.49 -44.31 9.27
C GLN A 6 -1.98 -44.28 8.88
N PRO A 7 -2.92 -44.15 9.85
CA PRO A 7 -4.35 -44.16 9.56
C PRO A 7 -4.81 -42.84 8.93
N GLN A 8 -5.51 -42.93 7.81
CA GLN A 8 -6.20 -41.83 7.14
C GLN A 8 -7.21 -41.17 8.10
N ARG A 9 -7.04 -39.88 8.38
CA ARG A 9 -8.10 -39.04 8.96
C ARG A 9 -9.18 -38.80 7.89
N GLN A 10 -10.36 -39.36 8.08
CA GLN A 10 -11.56 -38.97 7.34
C GLN A 10 -11.93 -37.53 7.74
N SER A 11 -11.77 -36.57 6.83
CA SER A 11 -12.37 -35.24 6.95
C SER A 11 -13.80 -35.31 6.40
N SER A 12 -14.78 -35.43 7.28
CA SER A 12 -16.18 -35.22 6.93
C SER A 12 -16.39 -33.72 6.64
N HIS A 13 -16.49 -33.35 5.35
CA HIS A 13 -17.02 -32.05 4.97
C HIS A 13 -18.52 -31.99 5.32
N PRO A 14 -19.01 -30.97 6.05
CA PRO A 14 -20.43 -30.76 6.17
C PRO A 14 -20.97 -30.31 4.81
N THR A 15 -21.89 -31.10 4.27
CA THR A 15 -22.74 -30.79 3.12
C THR A 15 -23.34 -29.38 3.27
N ALA A 16 -23.17 -28.56 2.23
CA ALA A 16 -23.78 -27.24 2.13
C ALA A 16 -25.31 -27.34 2.28
N PHE A 17 -25.84 -26.70 3.31
CA PHE A 17 -27.27 -26.52 3.50
C PHE A 17 -27.76 -25.50 2.45
N THR A 18 -28.30 -25.98 1.34
CA THR A 18 -29.10 -25.16 0.42
C THR A 18 -30.54 -25.17 0.90
N GLY A 19 -30.87 -24.24 1.79
CA GLY A 19 -32.23 -23.96 2.21
C GLY A 19 -32.38 -22.45 2.39
N ASP A 20 -33.20 -21.82 1.54
CA ASP A 20 -33.55 -20.41 1.65
C ASP A 20 -34.38 -20.19 2.92
N HIS A 21 -33.68 -19.90 4.02
CA HIS A 21 -34.27 -19.60 5.31
C HIS A 21 -33.95 -18.15 5.70
N PRO A 22 -34.67 -17.16 5.14
CA PRO A 22 -34.44 -15.73 5.40
C PRO A 22 -34.55 -15.35 6.88
N HIS A 23 -35.17 -16.21 7.71
CA HIS A 23 -35.23 -16.04 9.15
C HIS A 23 -33.91 -16.41 9.86
N LEU A 24 -33.21 -17.45 9.41
CA LEU A 24 -31.90 -17.84 9.95
C LEU A 24 -30.81 -16.85 9.56
N GLU A 25 -30.89 -16.30 8.34
CA GLU A 25 -29.98 -15.26 7.86
C GLU A 25 -30.13 -13.95 8.66
N LYS A 26 -31.37 -13.55 8.97
CA LYS A 26 -31.64 -12.41 9.87
C LYS A 26 -31.12 -12.64 11.29
N ILE A 27 -31.20 -13.87 11.81
CA ILE A 27 -30.64 -14.21 13.13
C ILE A 27 -29.11 -14.14 13.09
N HIS A 28 -28.47 -14.68 12.05
CA HIS A 28 -27.02 -14.59 11.86
C HIS A 28 -26.54 -13.15 11.74
N GLN A 29 -27.24 -12.30 10.98
CA GLN A 29 -26.92 -10.88 10.88
C GLN A 29 -27.05 -10.18 12.24
N LYS A 30 -28.13 -10.45 13.00
CA LYS A 30 -28.30 -9.88 14.35
C LYS A 30 -27.21 -10.34 15.32
N LEU A 31 -26.82 -11.61 15.30
CA LEU A 31 -25.72 -12.16 16.09
C LEU A 31 -24.38 -11.55 15.70
N HIS A 32 -24.14 -11.36 14.40
CA HIS A 32 -22.94 -10.69 13.88
C HIS A 32 -22.91 -9.22 14.32
N HIS A 33 -24.02 -8.50 14.22
CA HIS A 33 -24.14 -7.12 14.69
C HIS A 33 -23.92 -6.99 16.20
N ALA A 34 -24.52 -7.87 17.00
CA ALA A 34 -24.30 -7.90 18.45
C ALA A 34 -22.84 -8.22 18.80
N LYS A 35 -22.19 -9.13 18.06
CA LYS A 35 -20.77 -9.44 18.23
C LYS A 35 -19.88 -8.24 17.87
N VAL A 36 -20.21 -7.53 16.78
CA VAL A 36 -19.52 -6.30 16.36
C VAL A 36 -19.70 -5.20 17.41
N GLU A 37 -20.91 -5.00 17.96
CA GLU A 37 -21.17 -4.06 19.04
C GLU A 37 -20.41 -4.40 20.33
N ILE A 38 -20.35 -5.68 20.71
CA ILE A 38 -19.57 -6.13 21.88
C ILE A 38 -18.08 -5.90 21.66
N ILE A 39 -17.56 -6.16 20.46
CA ILE A 39 -16.17 -5.87 20.09
C ILE A 39 -15.93 -4.35 20.19
N HIS A 40 -16.81 -3.52 19.63
CA HIS A 40 -16.71 -2.06 19.72
C HIS A 40 -16.78 -1.56 21.17
N LEU A 41 -17.63 -2.15 22.01
CA LEU A 41 -17.74 -1.81 23.43
C LEU A 41 -16.46 -2.20 24.19
N LYS A 42 -15.92 -3.40 23.94
CA LYS A 42 -14.66 -3.86 24.52
C LYS A 42 -13.49 -2.95 24.12
N HIS A 43 -13.42 -2.55 22.85
CA HIS A 43 -12.45 -1.56 22.38
C HIS A 43 -12.67 -0.19 23.03
N SER A 44 -13.92 0.26 23.23
CA SER A 44 -14.24 1.53 23.88
C SER A 44 -13.82 1.56 25.36
N ILE A 45 -13.99 0.45 26.07
CA ILE A 45 -13.55 0.30 27.47
C ILE A 45 -12.02 0.27 27.56
N GLY A 46 -11.35 -0.46 26.65
CA GLY A 46 -9.89 -0.42 26.53
C GLY A 46 -9.35 1.00 26.28
N LYS A 47 -10.04 1.78 25.42
CA LYS A 47 -9.70 3.19 25.14
C LYS A 47 -9.77 4.11 26.37
N LEU A 48 -10.58 3.80 27.39
CA LEU A 48 -10.60 4.58 28.64
C LEU A 48 -9.38 4.30 29.53
N GLY A 49 -8.80 3.10 29.45
CA GLY A 49 -7.53 2.75 30.11
C GLY A 49 -6.31 3.47 29.51
N ASN A 50 -6.38 3.81 28.23
CA ASN A 50 -5.30 4.49 27.48
C ASN A 50 -5.01 5.91 27.98
N LEU A 51 -5.95 6.55 28.70
CA LEU A 51 -5.71 7.86 29.33
C LEU A 51 -4.69 7.79 30.49
N VAL A 52 -4.46 6.61 31.07
CA VAL A 52 -3.61 6.41 32.26
C VAL A 52 -2.26 5.78 31.90
N ASN A 53 -2.18 5.01 30.81
CA ASN A 53 -0.92 4.50 30.24
C ASN A 53 -0.84 4.80 28.72
N PRO A 54 -0.16 5.88 28.30
CA PRO A 54 0.02 6.22 26.89
C PRO A 54 0.76 5.13 26.09
N ASN A 55 1.56 4.30 26.77
CA ASN A 55 2.36 3.21 26.21
C ASN A 55 1.68 1.83 26.35
N HIS A 56 0.35 1.76 26.48
CA HIS A 56 -0.38 0.48 26.60
C HIS A 56 -0.30 -0.46 25.37
N ARG A 57 0.43 -0.07 24.32
CA ARG A 57 0.68 -0.94 23.18
C ARG A 57 1.42 -2.16 23.70
N HIS A 58 0.82 -3.35 23.56
CA HIS A 58 1.36 -4.64 23.99
C HIS A 58 1.16 -5.00 25.48
N ASP A 59 0.13 -4.46 26.12
CA ASP A 59 -0.17 -4.75 27.53
C ASP A 59 -0.94 -6.08 27.72
N GLU A 60 -1.67 -6.58 26.71
CA GLU A 60 -2.43 -7.82 26.85
C GLU A 60 -1.51 -9.06 26.82
N GLU A 61 -1.80 -10.10 27.62
CA GLU A 61 -0.98 -11.33 27.71
C GLU A 61 -0.69 -11.95 26.33
N HIS A 62 -1.67 -11.91 25.43
CA HIS A 62 -1.53 -12.45 24.09
C HIS A 62 -0.59 -11.60 23.20
N GLU A 63 -0.52 -10.29 23.42
CA GLU A 63 0.39 -9.38 22.71
C GLU A 63 1.81 -9.58 23.22
N GLN A 64 2.00 -9.66 24.54
CA GLN A 64 3.29 -9.96 25.17
C GLN A 64 3.85 -11.31 24.72
N GLU A 65 3.00 -12.34 24.60
CA GLU A 65 3.39 -13.65 24.07
C GLU A 65 3.85 -13.57 22.61
N VAL A 66 3.17 -12.76 21.79
CA VAL A 66 3.54 -12.53 20.38
C VAL A 66 4.87 -11.79 20.29
N ASP A 67 5.09 -10.78 21.12
CA ASP A 67 6.34 -10.04 21.13
C ASP A 67 7.50 -10.88 21.63
N ARG A 68 7.30 -11.70 22.67
CA ARG A 68 8.33 -12.63 23.14
C ARG A 68 8.80 -13.55 22.01
N LYS A 69 7.87 -14.15 21.27
CA LYS A 69 8.20 -14.98 20.10
C LYS A 69 8.95 -14.22 19.02
N ARG A 70 8.56 -12.97 18.73
CA ARG A 70 9.23 -12.13 17.72
C ARG A 70 10.63 -11.73 18.16
N SER A 71 10.82 -11.36 19.43
CA SER A 71 12.11 -11.03 20.02
C SER A 71 13.03 -12.24 20.01
N GLU A 72 12.56 -13.42 20.44
CA GLU A 72 13.34 -14.67 20.38
C GLU A 72 13.82 -14.98 18.96
N ILE A 73 12.96 -14.79 17.94
CA ILE A 73 13.34 -14.95 16.53
C ILE A 73 14.38 -13.90 16.12
N ALA A 74 14.14 -12.63 16.45
CA ALA A 74 15.01 -11.52 16.09
C ALA A 74 16.41 -11.66 16.70
N GLU A 75 16.49 -12.00 17.99
CA GLU A 75 17.74 -12.24 18.73
C GLU A 75 18.59 -13.35 18.11
N SER A 76 17.96 -14.31 17.42
CA SER A 76 18.66 -15.38 16.70
C SER A 76 19.26 -14.93 15.35
N HIS A 77 18.93 -13.73 14.88
CA HIS A 77 19.38 -13.19 13.60
C HIS A 77 20.40 -12.06 13.77
N ARG A 78 21.19 -11.83 12.72
CA ARG A 78 22.14 -10.72 12.67
C ARG A 78 21.40 -9.39 12.84
N PHE A 79 21.91 -8.52 13.72
CA PHE A 79 21.38 -7.19 14.03
C PHE A 79 19.96 -7.18 14.62
N GLU A 80 19.54 -8.26 15.29
CA GLU A 80 18.19 -8.36 15.86
C GLU A 80 17.09 -8.17 14.79
N SER A 81 17.37 -8.59 13.55
CA SER A 81 16.42 -8.45 12.45
C SER A 81 15.30 -9.48 12.56
N PHE A 82 14.07 -9.10 12.20
CA PHE A 82 12.97 -10.06 12.06
C PHE A 82 13.25 -11.12 10.96
N ALA A 83 14.19 -10.85 10.04
CA ALA A 83 14.51 -11.71 8.92
C ALA A 83 15.92 -12.33 9.04
N PRO A 84 16.09 -13.64 8.75
CA PRO A 84 17.40 -14.26 8.69
C PRO A 84 18.18 -13.83 7.44
N ILE A 85 19.48 -14.11 7.43
CA ILE A 85 20.31 -14.00 6.23
C ILE A 85 19.83 -15.04 5.20
N ARG A 86 19.62 -14.60 3.95
CA ARG A 86 19.34 -15.47 2.81
C ARG A 86 20.45 -15.32 1.77
N GLU A 87 21.15 -16.42 1.49
CA GLU A 87 22.18 -16.47 0.46
C GLU A 87 21.59 -16.75 -0.93
N GLY A 88 22.33 -16.43 -2.00
CA GLY A 88 21.91 -16.73 -3.38
C GLY A 88 20.86 -15.77 -3.99
N ASN A 89 20.52 -14.68 -3.30
CA ASN A 89 19.61 -13.66 -3.85
C ASN A 89 20.27 -12.87 -4.98
N LEU A 90 19.52 -12.64 -6.06
CA LEU A 90 19.90 -11.67 -7.09
C LEU A 90 19.54 -10.26 -6.63
N ALA A 91 20.53 -9.39 -6.50
CA ALA A 91 20.34 -7.99 -6.13
C ALA A 91 20.82 -7.08 -7.26
N LYS A 92 20.01 -6.06 -7.60
CA LYS A 92 20.35 -5.03 -8.57
C LYS A 92 20.11 -3.66 -7.96
N PHE A 93 21.10 -2.78 -8.10
CA PHE A 93 21.01 -1.39 -7.64
C PHE A 93 20.60 -0.48 -8.79
N TYR A 94 19.84 0.55 -8.45
CA TYR A 94 19.45 1.62 -9.36
C TYR A 94 19.96 2.94 -8.81
N ILE A 95 20.46 3.78 -9.71
CA ILE A 95 20.86 5.16 -9.44
C ILE A 95 19.85 6.02 -10.17
N ASP A 96 19.29 7.00 -9.45
CA ASP A 96 18.21 7.89 -9.89
C ASP A 96 16.89 7.18 -10.26
N GLY A 97 15.90 7.99 -10.65
CA GLY A 97 14.55 7.50 -10.90
C GLY A 97 14.37 6.80 -12.25
N ARG A 98 15.07 7.21 -13.33
CA ARG A 98 14.78 6.69 -14.68
C ARG A 98 14.82 5.17 -14.76
N ASP A 99 15.95 4.57 -14.39
CA ASP A 99 16.16 3.13 -14.57
C ASP A 99 15.35 2.32 -13.52
N TYR A 100 15.15 2.88 -12.32
CA TYR A 100 14.29 2.30 -11.29
C TYR A 100 12.83 2.21 -11.74
N PHE A 101 12.24 3.33 -12.19
CA PHE A 101 10.84 3.37 -12.61
C PHE A 101 10.61 2.58 -13.89
N TRP A 102 11.60 2.52 -14.80
CA TRP A 102 11.53 1.62 -15.96
C TRP A 102 11.41 0.15 -15.54
N ALA A 103 12.27 -0.28 -14.60
CA ALA A 103 12.25 -1.64 -14.09
C ALA A 103 10.94 -1.94 -13.33
N LEU A 104 10.47 -0.98 -12.51
CA LEU A 104 9.20 -1.09 -11.80
C LEU A 104 8.02 -1.21 -12.76
N ALA A 105 7.93 -0.37 -13.79
CA ALA A 105 6.88 -0.45 -14.81
C ALA A 105 6.85 -1.83 -15.47
N THR A 106 8.03 -2.34 -15.84
CA THR A 106 8.18 -3.65 -16.45
C THR A 106 7.72 -4.77 -15.53
N ALA A 107 8.08 -4.70 -14.24
CA ALA A 107 7.71 -5.71 -13.26
C ALA A 107 6.20 -5.67 -12.96
N LEU A 108 5.63 -4.49 -12.76
CA LEU A 108 4.19 -4.30 -12.54
C LEU A 108 3.38 -4.85 -13.73
N GLU A 109 3.77 -4.55 -14.97
CA GLU A 109 3.09 -5.05 -16.16
C GLU A 109 3.10 -6.59 -16.24
N ASN A 110 4.15 -7.22 -15.71
CA ASN A 110 4.31 -8.67 -15.74
C ASN A 110 3.65 -9.42 -14.58
N ALA A 111 3.28 -8.74 -13.49
CA ALA A 111 2.67 -9.34 -12.29
C ALA A 111 1.51 -10.29 -12.62
N LYS A 112 1.37 -11.42 -11.95
CA LYS A 112 0.37 -12.46 -12.27
C LYS A 112 -0.66 -12.66 -11.17
N GLU A 113 -0.30 -12.46 -9.92
CA GLU A 113 -1.12 -12.85 -8.78
C GLU A 113 -1.36 -11.67 -7.84
N VAL A 114 -0.29 -11.02 -7.38
CA VAL A 114 -0.39 -10.00 -6.33
C VAL A 114 0.69 -8.92 -6.43
N ILE A 115 0.28 -7.69 -6.13
CA ILE A 115 1.15 -6.53 -5.98
C ILE A 115 0.91 -5.93 -4.60
N TYR A 116 1.98 -5.76 -3.83
CA TYR A 116 1.98 -4.99 -2.58
C TYR A 116 2.79 -3.72 -2.79
N ILE A 117 2.25 -2.57 -2.39
CA ILE A 117 2.95 -1.28 -2.41
C ILE A 117 2.84 -0.64 -1.04
N ALA A 118 3.95 -0.19 -0.49
CA ALA A 118 3.99 0.73 0.63
C ALA A 118 4.82 1.94 0.23
N ASP A 119 4.28 3.13 0.43
CA ASP A 119 4.93 4.39 0.09
C ASP A 119 4.56 5.50 1.06
N TRP A 120 5.46 6.46 1.23
CA TRP A 120 5.16 7.68 1.96
C TRP A 120 4.25 8.60 1.14
N TRP A 121 4.48 8.67 -0.17
CA TRP A 121 3.66 9.45 -1.10
C TRP A 121 3.54 8.75 -2.44
N ILE A 122 2.32 8.62 -2.96
CA ILE A 122 2.04 8.09 -4.29
C ILE A 122 1.35 9.16 -5.13
N SER A 123 1.79 9.33 -6.38
CA SER A 123 1.05 10.09 -7.40
C SER A 123 0.49 9.09 -8.42
N PRO A 124 -0.82 8.75 -8.39
CA PRO A 124 -1.41 7.78 -9.31
C PRO A 124 -1.12 8.07 -10.79
N GLU A 125 -1.00 9.35 -11.14
CA GLU A 125 -0.80 9.85 -12.49
C GLU A 125 0.69 9.95 -12.89
N LEU A 126 1.63 9.42 -12.09
CA LEU A 126 3.05 9.41 -12.43
C LEU A 126 3.33 8.52 -13.64
N PHE A 127 4.06 9.06 -14.62
CA PHE A 127 4.62 8.29 -15.73
C PHE A 127 5.91 7.57 -15.31
N LEU A 128 5.88 6.24 -15.30
CA LEU A 128 7.04 5.42 -14.92
C LEU A 128 8.07 5.32 -16.05
N ARG A 129 7.62 5.49 -17.31
CA ARG A 129 8.48 5.64 -18.48
C ARG A 129 8.18 6.94 -19.20
N ARG A 130 9.19 7.50 -19.86
CA ARG A 130 9.17 8.83 -20.45
C ARG A 130 9.91 8.84 -21.80
N PRO A 131 9.56 9.74 -22.74
CA PRO A 131 8.56 10.82 -22.63
C PRO A 131 7.10 10.31 -22.56
N PRO A 132 6.18 11.02 -21.89
CA PRO A 132 4.77 10.63 -21.75
C PRO A 132 4.07 10.39 -23.09
N ALA A 133 4.34 11.22 -24.10
CA ALA A 133 3.69 11.14 -25.43
C ALA A 133 3.92 9.80 -26.17
N TYR A 134 4.89 9.00 -25.73
CA TYR A 134 5.20 7.67 -26.29
C TYR A 134 5.05 6.55 -25.24
N SER A 135 4.66 6.91 -24.01
CA SER A 135 4.65 6.03 -22.84
C SER A 135 3.36 6.16 -22.04
N GLU A 136 2.25 6.54 -22.67
CA GLU A 136 0.96 6.75 -22.00
C GLU A 136 0.50 5.52 -21.24
N GLN A 137 0.75 4.34 -21.80
CA GLN A 137 0.46 3.05 -21.19
C GLN A 137 1.27 2.79 -19.91
N ASP A 138 2.41 3.47 -19.73
CA ASP A 138 3.33 3.26 -18.62
C ASP A 138 3.07 4.23 -17.44
N ARG A 139 1.91 4.92 -17.43
CA ARG A 139 1.42 5.63 -16.25
C ARG A 139 1.00 4.64 -15.16
N LEU A 140 1.32 4.94 -13.91
CA LEU A 140 1.12 4.01 -12.78
C LEU A 140 -0.33 3.50 -12.70
N ASP A 141 -1.29 4.41 -12.62
CA ASP A 141 -2.72 4.09 -12.56
C ASP A 141 -3.19 3.18 -13.72
N THR A 142 -2.63 3.38 -14.91
CA THR A 142 -2.99 2.68 -16.13
C THR A 142 -2.47 1.24 -16.10
N ILE A 143 -1.22 1.05 -15.64
CA ILE A 143 -0.66 -0.29 -15.39
C ILE A 143 -1.49 -1.00 -14.31
N LEU A 144 -1.73 -0.37 -13.16
CA LEU A 144 -2.47 -0.98 -12.06
C LEU A 144 -3.89 -1.37 -12.46
N LYS A 145 -4.58 -0.52 -13.24
CA LYS A 145 -5.91 -0.83 -13.81
C LYS A 145 -5.85 -2.07 -14.69
N ARG A 146 -4.93 -2.14 -15.66
CA ARG A 146 -4.79 -3.32 -16.54
C ARG A 146 -4.50 -4.59 -15.75
N ARG A 147 -3.63 -4.52 -14.74
CA ARG A 147 -3.31 -5.67 -13.89
C ARG A 147 -4.50 -6.10 -13.04
N ALA A 148 -5.23 -5.16 -12.46
CA ALA A 148 -6.43 -5.44 -11.70
C ALA A 148 -7.51 -6.08 -12.59
N GLU A 149 -7.72 -5.57 -13.80
CA GLU A 149 -8.64 -6.13 -14.80
C GLU A 149 -8.24 -7.56 -15.23
N ALA A 150 -6.93 -7.84 -15.28
CA ALA A 150 -6.38 -9.17 -15.52
C ALA A 150 -6.46 -10.13 -14.30
N GLY A 151 -7.03 -9.69 -13.17
CA GLY A 151 -7.27 -10.53 -11.99
C GLY A 151 -6.24 -10.38 -10.86
N VAL A 152 -5.16 -9.61 -11.05
CA VAL A 152 -4.12 -9.40 -10.04
C VAL A 152 -4.69 -8.64 -8.84
N LYS A 153 -4.38 -9.08 -7.62
CA LYS A 153 -4.76 -8.38 -6.39
C LYS A 153 -3.72 -7.32 -6.04
N ILE A 154 -4.17 -6.10 -5.76
CA ILE A 154 -3.28 -4.95 -5.54
C ILE A 154 -3.61 -4.36 -4.18
N TYR A 155 -2.65 -4.40 -3.27
CA TYR A 155 -2.77 -3.90 -1.90
C TYR A 155 -1.78 -2.77 -1.69
N ILE A 156 -2.29 -1.60 -1.32
CA ILE A 156 -1.51 -0.38 -1.20
C ILE A 156 -1.68 0.19 0.20
N ILE A 157 -0.56 0.49 0.86
CA ILE A 157 -0.52 1.27 2.09
C ILE A 157 0.18 2.58 1.76
N VAL A 158 -0.49 3.70 2.02
CA VAL A 158 0.10 5.03 1.88
C VAL A 158 0.03 5.77 3.21
N TYR A 159 1.06 6.55 3.52
CA TYR A 159 1.04 7.40 4.71
C TYR A 159 -0.17 8.35 4.68
N LYS A 160 -0.93 8.37 5.77
CA LYS A 160 -1.99 9.36 5.99
C LYS A 160 -1.36 10.58 6.62
N GLU A 161 -1.17 11.61 5.83
CA GLU A 161 -0.57 12.87 6.24
C GLU A 161 -1.47 13.70 7.17
N VAL A 162 -0.84 14.59 7.93
CA VAL A 162 -1.54 15.70 8.57
C VAL A 162 -1.80 16.76 7.50
N GLU A 163 -3.03 16.82 6.99
CA GLU A 163 -3.43 17.62 5.82
C GLU A 163 -3.03 19.10 5.92
N ALA A 164 -2.93 19.67 7.13
CA ALA A 164 -2.52 21.06 7.34
C ALA A 164 -1.00 21.31 7.16
N ALA A 165 -0.18 20.27 7.15
CA ALA A 165 1.28 20.37 7.16
C ALA A 165 1.95 19.82 5.89
N LEU A 166 1.26 18.98 5.11
CA LEU A 166 1.83 18.23 4.00
C LEU A 166 0.89 18.23 2.78
N THR A 167 1.46 18.33 1.58
CA THR A 167 0.73 18.40 0.30
C THR A 167 0.59 17.06 -0.41
N CYS A 168 0.91 15.94 0.24
CA CYS A 168 0.92 14.60 -0.37
C CYS A 168 -0.45 14.15 -0.88
N ASN A 169 -1.54 14.65 -0.28
CA ASN A 169 -2.92 14.36 -0.64
C ASN A 169 -3.19 12.85 -0.80
N SER A 170 -2.91 12.07 0.25
CA SER A 170 -3.17 10.62 0.24
C SER A 170 -4.65 10.29 0.04
N ARG A 171 -5.54 11.27 0.31
CA ARG A 171 -6.98 11.15 0.03
C ARG A 171 -7.25 11.07 -1.47
N HIS A 172 -6.62 11.91 -2.28
CA HIS A 172 -6.65 11.82 -3.75
C HIS A 172 -6.14 10.46 -4.21
N THR A 173 -4.96 10.04 -3.72
CA THR A 173 -4.38 8.72 -4.04
C THR A 173 -5.39 7.60 -3.81
N LYS A 174 -6.01 7.57 -2.62
CA LYS A 174 -6.99 6.54 -2.28
C LYS A 174 -8.19 6.59 -3.22
N SER A 175 -8.77 7.76 -3.45
CA SER A 175 -9.95 7.92 -4.30
C SER A 175 -9.67 7.55 -5.76
N ALA A 176 -8.58 8.04 -6.33
CA ALA A 176 -8.18 7.77 -7.72
C ALA A 176 -7.97 6.27 -7.95
N LEU A 177 -7.17 5.62 -7.10
CA LEU A 177 -6.85 4.20 -7.27
C LEU A 177 -8.05 3.27 -6.99
N HIS A 178 -8.92 3.59 -6.04
CA HIS A 178 -10.18 2.86 -5.86
C HIS A 178 -11.16 3.06 -7.03
N GLY A 179 -11.10 4.23 -7.68
CA GLY A 179 -11.96 4.59 -8.80
C GLY A 179 -11.62 3.90 -10.12
N LEU A 180 -10.41 3.28 -10.25
CA LEU A 180 -9.95 2.68 -11.50
C LEU A 180 -10.83 1.52 -12.00
N CYS A 181 -11.43 0.75 -11.08
CA CYS A 181 -12.29 -0.39 -11.39
C CYS A 181 -13.67 -0.24 -10.71
N PRO A 182 -14.61 0.51 -11.32
CA PRO A 182 -15.96 0.69 -10.80
C PRO A 182 -16.73 -0.63 -10.66
N LYS A 183 -17.77 -0.63 -9.82
CA LYS A 183 -18.61 -1.81 -9.60
C LYS A 183 -19.20 -2.31 -10.92
N GLY A 184 -19.02 -3.60 -11.21
CA GLY A 184 -19.47 -4.24 -12.45
C GLY A 184 -18.45 -4.24 -13.60
N THR A 185 -17.28 -3.59 -13.43
CA THR A 185 -16.16 -3.69 -14.38
C THR A 185 -15.19 -4.81 -13.98
N PRO A 186 -14.40 -5.36 -14.92
CA PRO A 186 -13.30 -6.25 -14.58
C PRO A 186 -12.36 -5.59 -13.57
N GLY A 187 -11.82 -6.38 -12.64
CA GLY A 187 -10.93 -5.87 -11.60
C GLY A 187 -11.61 -5.17 -10.41
N HIS A 188 -12.94 -5.04 -10.40
CA HIS A 188 -13.64 -4.45 -9.24
C HIS A 188 -13.30 -5.18 -7.93
N GLY A 189 -12.83 -4.44 -6.93
CA GLY A 189 -12.42 -4.97 -5.62
C GLY A 189 -11.02 -5.61 -5.59
N ASN A 190 -10.29 -5.60 -6.71
CA ASN A 190 -8.91 -6.07 -6.77
C ASN A 190 -7.91 -5.03 -6.26
N ILE A 191 -8.20 -3.74 -6.37
CA ILE A 191 -7.37 -2.66 -5.81
C ILE A 191 -7.91 -2.25 -4.45
N ARG A 192 -7.06 -2.33 -3.41
CA ARG A 192 -7.39 -1.95 -2.04
C ARG A 192 -6.33 -1.02 -1.48
N VAL A 193 -6.76 0.19 -1.09
CA VAL A 193 -5.86 1.22 -0.56
C VAL A 193 -6.20 1.52 0.89
N MET A 194 -5.21 1.36 1.76
CA MET A 194 -5.25 1.75 3.16
C MET A 194 -4.39 2.99 3.39
N ARG A 195 -4.83 3.82 4.33
CA ARG A 195 -4.09 5.00 4.78
C ARG A 195 -3.90 4.91 6.29
N HIS A 196 -2.70 5.17 6.78
CA HIS A 196 -2.38 5.12 8.21
C HIS A 196 -1.24 6.11 8.53
N PRO A 197 -1.19 6.72 9.74
CA PRO A 197 -2.10 6.60 10.89
C PRO A 197 -3.32 7.52 10.84
N ASP A 198 -4.37 7.18 11.59
CA ASP A 198 -5.46 8.12 11.85
C ASP A 198 -5.06 9.11 12.96
N HIS A 199 -5.13 10.40 12.62
CA HIS A 199 -4.78 11.51 13.52
C HIS A 199 -5.95 12.03 14.36
N ASN A 200 -7.12 11.39 14.30
CA ASN A 200 -8.31 11.87 15.00
C ASN A 200 -8.17 11.69 16.51
N VAL A 201 -8.06 12.82 17.22
CA VAL A 201 -7.93 12.90 18.68
C VAL A 201 -9.06 12.20 19.44
N PHE A 202 -10.25 12.13 18.84
CA PHE A 202 -11.43 11.52 19.47
C PHE A 202 -11.52 10.00 19.26
N ASP A 203 -10.85 9.45 18.24
CA ASP A 203 -10.93 8.02 17.93
C ASP A 203 -9.97 7.15 18.75
N ARG A 204 -8.88 7.73 19.27
CA ARG A 204 -7.79 6.97 19.92
C ARG A 204 -7.44 7.42 21.35
N GLY A 205 -8.35 8.10 22.05
CA GLY A 205 -8.20 8.36 23.49
C GLY A 205 -6.89 9.07 23.87
N GLY A 206 -6.38 9.96 23.01
CA GLY A 206 -5.12 10.70 23.26
C GLY A 206 -3.87 10.11 22.61
N ASP A 207 -3.92 8.96 21.92
CA ASP A 207 -2.75 8.41 21.18
C ASP A 207 -2.54 9.18 19.85
N MET A 208 -1.81 10.29 19.98
CA MET A 208 -1.54 11.29 18.96
C MET A 208 -0.25 10.96 18.18
N THR A 209 -0.36 10.39 16.97
CA THR A 209 0.81 10.13 16.11
C THR A 209 1.07 11.28 15.11
N PHE A 210 1.52 12.44 15.58
CA PHE A 210 1.77 13.61 14.70
C PHE A 210 3.17 13.64 14.06
N TYR A 211 4.17 13.06 14.72
CA TYR A 211 5.58 13.24 14.35
C TYR A 211 6.18 12.07 13.58
N TRP A 212 5.45 10.95 13.50
CA TRP A 212 5.94 9.73 12.86
C TRP A 212 5.16 9.45 11.58
N ALA A 213 5.84 8.82 10.63
CA ALA A 213 5.28 8.46 9.35
C ALA A 213 5.70 7.05 8.95
N HIS A 214 4.85 6.40 8.17
CA HIS A 214 5.25 5.25 7.35
C HIS A 214 6.09 5.81 6.21
N HIS A 215 7.40 5.54 6.25
CA HIS A 215 8.37 6.19 5.36
C HIS A 215 9.08 5.18 4.43
N GLU A 216 8.83 3.90 4.64
CA GLU A 216 9.28 2.83 3.78
C GLU A 216 8.69 2.99 2.37
N LYS A 217 9.52 2.68 1.37
CA LYS A 217 9.15 2.64 -0.04
C LYS A 217 9.49 1.27 -0.56
N TYR A 218 8.47 0.47 -0.82
CA TYR A 218 8.68 -0.83 -1.42
C TYR A 218 7.52 -1.26 -2.31
N CYS A 219 7.86 -2.08 -3.30
CA CYS A 219 6.89 -2.81 -4.11
C CYS A 219 7.28 -4.29 -4.14
N VAL A 220 6.37 -5.18 -3.74
CA VAL A 220 6.57 -6.63 -3.81
C VAL A 220 5.58 -7.23 -4.80
N ILE A 221 6.08 -8.01 -5.74
CA ILE A 221 5.32 -8.60 -6.84
C ILE A 221 5.42 -10.12 -6.75
N ASP A 222 4.27 -10.79 -6.75
CA ASP A 222 4.10 -12.24 -6.80
C ASP A 222 4.93 -13.03 -5.77
N HIS A 223 5.22 -12.41 -4.61
CA HIS A 223 6.06 -12.96 -3.54
C HIS A 223 7.50 -13.32 -3.94
N GLU A 224 7.97 -12.90 -5.13
CA GLU A 224 9.27 -13.28 -5.68
C GLU A 224 10.20 -12.09 -5.94
N LEU A 225 9.65 -10.93 -6.28
CA LEU A 225 10.42 -9.75 -6.66
C LEU A 225 10.07 -8.58 -5.73
N ALA A 226 11.10 -7.94 -5.17
CA ALA A 226 10.93 -6.78 -4.33
C ALA A 226 11.79 -5.60 -4.81
N PHE A 227 11.18 -4.43 -4.87
CA PHE A 227 11.83 -3.12 -5.00
C PHE A 227 11.84 -2.48 -3.62
N ILE A 228 13.01 -2.03 -3.16
CA ILE A 228 13.17 -1.32 -1.88
C ILE A 228 14.16 -0.16 -2.09
N GLY A 229 13.91 1.00 -1.47
CA GLY A 229 14.84 2.12 -1.57
C GLY A 229 14.30 3.45 -1.07
N GLY A 230 14.85 4.53 -1.62
CA GLY A 230 14.49 5.91 -1.25
C GLY A 230 13.55 6.62 -2.23
N LEU A 231 13.12 5.96 -3.31
CA LEU A 231 12.26 6.54 -4.34
C LEU A 231 10.79 6.19 -4.08
N ASP A 232 10.01 7.18 -3.65
CA ASP A 232 8.55 7.11 -3.66
C ASP A 232 8.01 7.07 -5.10
N ILE A 233 6.88 6.42 -5.34
CA ILE A 233 6.18 6.45 -6.63
C ILE A 233 5.34 7.74 -6.76
N CYS A 234 5.99 8.90 -6.74
CA CYS A 234 5.31 10.20 -6.89
C CYS A 234 6.14 11.23 -7.67
N PHE A 235 5.51 12.36 -7.95
CA PHE A 235 6.10 13.46 -8.72
C PHE A 235 7.43 13.97 -8.14
N GLY A 236 8.31 14.42 -9.05
CA GLY A 236 9.63 14.96 -8.75
C GLY A 236 10.71 13.92 -8.40
N ARG A 237 10.40 12.61 -8.41
CA ARG A 237 11.39 11.54 -8.11
C ARG A 237 12.05 10.98 -9.36
N TRP A 238 11.38 11.04 -10.50
CA TRP A 238 11.97 10.57 -11.74
C TRP A 238 13.03 11.57 -12.21
N ASP A 239 14.24 11.08 -12.45
CA ASP A 239 15.33 11.89 -12.95
C ASP A 239 16.33 11.06 -13.76
N LEU A 240 17.13 11.77 -14.55
CA LEU A 240 18.26 11.28 -15.31
C LEU A 240 19.56 11.55 -14.52
N ARG A 241 20.61 10.78 -14.82
CA ARG A 241 21.97 11.05 -14.28
C ARG A 241 22.50 12.44 -14.63
N GLN A 242 21.96 13.06 -15.66
CA GLN A 242 22.32 14.41 -16.09
C GLN A 242 21.72 15.50 -15.19
N HIS A 243 20.68 15.19 -14.39
CA HIS A 243 19.95 16.13 -13.53
C HIS A 243 19.65 17.48 -14.22
N PRO A 244 18.97 17.46 -15.39
CA PRO A 244 18.71 18.70 -16.12
C PRO A 244 17.82 19.64 -15.32
N LEU A 245 18.16 20.93 -15.34
CA LEU A 245 17.42 21.97 -14.61
C LEU A 245 16.25 22.55 -15.39
N ALA A 246 16.12 22.22 -16.67
CA ALA A 246 15.13 22.78 -17.57
C ALA A 246 14.60 21.70 -18.51
N ASP A 247 13.29 21.73 -18.74
CA ASP A 247 12.58 20.84 -19.65
C ASP A 247 11.82 21.69 -20.67
N VAL A 248 12.55 22.22 -21.65
CA VAL A 248 12.02 23.18 -22.62
C VAL A 248 12.13 22.60 -24.00
N HIS A 249 10.99 22.45 -24.68
CA HIS A 249 10.91 21.89 -26.03
C HIS A 249 10.22 22.88 -26.98
N PRO A 250 10.97 23.85 -27.56
CA PRO A 250 10.39 24.93 -28.37
C PRO A 250 9.69 24.44 -29.65
N ALA A 251 10.09 23.27 -30.17
CA ALA A 251 9.55 22.73 -31.41
C ALA A 251 8.27 21.91 -31.20
N THR A 252 8.09 21.28 -30.03
CA THR A 252 6.90 20.49 -29.71
C THR A 252 6.83 20.16 -28.23
N VAL A 253 5.62 20.25 -27.64
CA VAL A 253 5.37 19.82 -26.26
C VAL A 253 5.41 18.29 -26.09
N ARG A 254 5.38 17.52 -27.19
CA ARG A 254 5.36 16.04 -27.14
C ARG A 254 6.62 15.43 -26.56
N ASP A 255 7.72 16.17 -26.60
CA ASP A 255 9.02 15.70 -26.11
C ASP A 255 9.27 16.05 -24.64
N GLU A 256 8.32 16.74 -23.98
CA GLU A 256 8.36 17.06 -22.55
C GLU A 256 8.62 15.80 -21.72
N ILE A 257 9.56 15.90 -20.78
CA ILE A 257 9.97 14.81 -19.92
C ILE A 257 9.24 14.91 -18.58
N TRP A 258 9.08 16.07 -17.98
CA TRP A 258 8.41 16.26 -16.69
C TRP A 258 7.07 17.01 -16.88
N PRO A 259 5.96 16.32 -17.18
CA PRO A 259 4.69 17.01 -17.44
C PRO A 259 4.10 17.62 -16.16
N GLY A 260 3.59 18.85 -16.26
CA GLY A 260 2.75 19.48 -15.23
C GLY A 260 3.40 19.52 -13.84
N GLN A 261 2.73 18.95 -12.83
CA GLN A 261 3.23 18.92 -11.44
C GLN A 261 4.53 18.13 -11.24
N ASP A 262 4.89 17.30 -12.22
CA ASP A 262 6.13 16.52 -12.18
C ASP A 262 7.37 17.40 -12.43
N TYR A 263 7.21 18.53 -13.14
CA TYR A 263 8.22 19.58 -13.19
C TYR A 263 8.07 20.48 -11.97
N ASN A 264 8.86 20.20 -10.93
CA ASN A 264 8.79 20.94 -9.69
C ASN A 264 10.17 21.28 -9.12
N ASN A 265 10.19 22.28 -8.26
CA ASN A 265 11.31 22.63 -7.42
C ASN A 265 10.82 22.81 -5.99
N ASN A 266 11.01 21.80 -5.14
CA ASN A 266 10.52 21.80 -3.76
C ASN A 266 11.08 22.94 -2.88
N ARG A 267 12.09 23.68 -3.33
CA ARG A 267 12.62 24.86 -2.62
C ARG A 267 11.93 26.17 -3.03
N MET A 268 11.24 26.15 -4.16
CA MET A 268 10.42 27.26 -4.62
C MET A 268 8.98 26.94 -4.24
N LEU A 269 8.37 27.75 -3.38
CA LEU A 269 6.94 27.65 -3.07
C LEU A 269 6.14 27.96 -4.35
N VAL A 270 5.90 26.95 -5.17
CA VAL A 270 4.86 26.97 -6.18
C VAL A 270 3.66 26.29 -5.54
N ASP A 271 2.58 27.04 -5.40
CA ASP A 271 1.32 26.52 -4.89
C ASP A 271 0.80 25.41 -5.83
N LEU A 272 1.04 24.15 -5.44
CA LEU A 272 0.59 22.96 -6.17
C LEU A 272 -0.95 22.87 -6.28
N SER A 273 -1.70 23.71 -5.54
CA SER A 273 -3.15 23.79 -5.67
C SER A 273 -3.62 24.55 -6.91
N SER A 274 -2.73 25.35 -7.54
CA SER A 274 -3.09 26.21 -8.67
C SER A 274 -3.05 25.54 -10.05
N THR A 275 -2.62 24.27 -10.15
CA THR A 275 -2.56 23.52 -11.41
C THR A 275 -3.75 22.57 -11.66
N CYS A 276 -4.74 22.53 -10.76
CA CYS A 276 -5.94 21.72 -10.95
C CYS A 276 -6.97 22.30 -11.94
N ASP A 277 -6.77 23.52 -12.44
CA ASP A 277 -7.73 24.23 -13.32
C ASP A 277 -7.32 24.30 -14.80
N LEU A 278 -6.46 23.39 -15.28
CA LEU A 278 -6.27 23.22 -16.72
C LEU A 278 -7.01 21.96 -17.18
N ASP A 279 -8.33 22.12 -17.30
CA ASP A 279 -9.18 21.28 -18.14
C ASP A 279 -8.60 21.25 -19.57
N LEU A 280 -8.30 20.05 -20.06
CA LEU A 280 -8.25 19.72 -21.48
C LEU A 280 -9.66 19.39 -21.97
#